data_AF-A0A960A030-F1
#
_entry.id   AF-A0A960A030-F1
#
_cell.length_a   1.000
_cell.length_b   1.000
_cell.length_c   1.000
_cell.angle_alpha   90.00
_cell.angle_beta   90.00
_cell.angle_gamma   90.00
#
_symmetry.space_group_name_H-M   'P 1'
#
loop_
_entity.id
_entity.type
_entity.pdbx_description
1 polymer ?
#
loop_
_entity_poly.entity_id
_entity_poly.type
_entity_poly.pdbx_seq_one_letter_code
_entity_poly.pdbx_strand_id
1 'polypeptide(L)'
;MERPAPHPSPLPTPWQWLWRYVVAALVIGGLGLRYYAADRAVAPLEMVNLAFHESSHWATVWAPRGAYVLAGSAGQVLIPLAAGAYLWRVRADRLGGAVGLAWAGLSCDGVARYIADAPHQRLPLVGGDVHDWGYLLGPEQWDHLALAGPLATAVRVAGAAAVAAAVLICVALPVLTARGLLAPPTPTRPTRLPRLLVHDPAPASAPEPELPAFAHPAARP
;
A
#
# COMPACT_ATOMS: atom_id res chain seq x y z
N MET A 1 -19.79 -31.67 -11.60
CA MET A 1 -18.74 -31.40 -12.61
C MET A 1 -17.63 -30.60 -11.95
N GLU A 2 -16.46 -31.19 -11.74
CA GLU A 2 -15.26 -30.47 -11.27
C GLU A 2 -14.76 -29.56 -12.39
N ARG A 3 -14.58 -28.26 -12.10
CA ARG A 3 -13.91 -27.35 -13.05
C ARG A 3 -12.44 -27.77 -13.15
N PRO A 4 -11.88 -27.97 -14.36
CA PRO A 4 -10.47 -28.28 -14.52
C PRO A 4 -9.63 -27.18 -13.87
N ALA A 5 -8.59 -27.59 -13.15
CA ALA A 5 -7.69 -26.66 -12.49
C ALA A 5 -7.12 -25.68 -13.53
N PRO A 6 -7.06 -24.37 -13.22
CA PRO A 6 -6.53 -23.40 -14.17
C PRO A 6 -5.09 -23.76 -14.53
N HIS A 7 -4.79 -23.74 -15.83
CA HIS A 7 -3.42 -23.94 -16.31
C HIS A 7 -2.51 -22.85 -15.72
N PRO A 8 -1.33 -23.22 -15.17
CA PRO A 8 -0.39 -22.23 -14.68
C PRO A 8 0.05 -21.33 -15.84
N SER A 9 0.02 -20.02 -15.63
CA SER A 9 0.53 -19.05 -16.60
C SER A 9 2.00 -19.37 -16.94
N PRO A 10 2.41 -19.28 -18.22
CA PRO A 10 3.80 -19.51 -18.59
C PRO A 10 4.73 -18.54 -17.87
N LEU A 11 5.94 -19.00 -17.55
CA LEU A 11 6.95 -18.16 -16.90
C LEU A 11 7.38 -17.03 -17.84
N PRO A 12 7.73 -15.84 -17.31
CA PRO A 12 8.26 -14.76 -18.14
C PRO A 12 9.51 -15.20 -18.88
N THR A 13 9.66 -14.80 -20.14
CA THR A 13 10.91 -15.00 -20.87
C THR A 13 12.04 -14.16 -20.23
N PRO A 14 13.32 -14.51 -20.44
CA PRO A 14 14.44 -13.71 -19.92
C PRO A 14 14.37 -12.24 -20.36
N TRP A 15 13.96 -12.01 -21.60
CA TRP A 15 13.69 -10.67 -22.13
C TRP A 15 12.54 -9.98 -21.38
N GLN A 16 11.43 -10.70 -21.17
CA GLN A 16 10.28 -10.18 -20.43
C GLN A 16 10.63 -9.79 -18.99
N TRP A 17 11.53 -10.57 -18.38
CA TRP A 17 12.02 -10.30 -17.05
C TRP A 17 12.91 -9.05 -17.03
N LEU A 18 13.89 -8.93 -17.93
CA LEU A 18 14.81 -7.79 -17.98
C LEU A 18 14.09 -6.45 -18.20
N TRP A 19 13.19 -6.36 -19.18
CA TRP A 19 12.56 -5.07 -19.49
C TRP A 19 11.72 -4.53 -18.35
N ARG A 20 11.09 -5.40 -17.54
CA ARG A 20 10.31 -4.99 -16.37
C ARG A 20 11.16 -4.23 -15.36
N TYR A 21 12.39 -4.69 -15.14
CA TYR A 21 13.34 -4.03 -14.24
C TYR A 21 13.87 -2.72 -14.84
N VAL A 22 14.14 -2.67 -16.14
CA VAL A 22 14.54 -1.44 -16.83
C VAL A 22 13.45 -0.37 -16.75
N VAL A 23 12.21 -0.73 -17.10
CA VAL A 23 11.06 0.18 -17.01
C VAL A 23 10.86 0.65 -15.58
N ALA A 24 10.92 -0.26 -14.59
CA ALA A 24 10.81 0.14 -13.19
C ALA A 24 11.93 1.09 -12.76
N ALA A 25 13.19 0.85 -13.15
CA ALA A 25 14.30 1.75 -12.85
C ALA A 25 14.08 3.15 -13.45
N LEU A 26 13.61 3.23 -14.70
CA LEU A 26 13.34 4.50 -15.38
C LEU A 26 12.17 5.25 -14.73
N VAL A 27 11.07 4.56 -14.42
CA VAL A 27 9.90 5.15 -13.77
C VAL A 27 10.23 5.62 -12.36
N ILE A 28 10.82 4.76 -11.53
CA ILE A 28 11.19 5.09 -10.15
C ILE A 28 12.24 6.21 -10.14
N GLY A 29 13.26 6.12 -10.99
CA GLY A 29 14.30 7.15 -11.11
C GLY A 29 13.74 8.49 -11.58
N GLY A 30 12.86 8.48 -12.59
CA GLY A 30 12.18 9.69 -13.08
C GLY A 30 11.28 10.33 -12.03
N LEU A 31 10.50 9.54 -11.29
CA LEU A 31 9.71 10.02 -10.15
C LEU A 31 10.62 10.56 -9.03
N GLY A 32 11.70 9.86 -8.71
CA GLY A 32 12.69 10.31 -7.73
C GLY A 32 13.30 11.66 -8.08
N LEU A 33 13.71 11.85 -9.33
CA LEU A 33 14.22 13.14 -9.82
C LEU A 33 13.15 14.23 -9.72
N ARG A 34 11.90 13.93 -10.11
CA ARG A 34 10.80 14.88 -10.01
C ARG A 34 10.55 15.33 -8.57
N TYR A 35 10.46 14.39 -7.63
CA TYR A 35 10.16 14.69 -6.22
C TYR A 35 11.35 15.35 -5.52
N TYR A 36 12.54 14.75 -5.60
CA TYR A 36 13.67 15.15 -4.76
C TYR A 36 14.59 16.21 -5.39
N ALA A 37 14.71 16.23 -6.72
CA ALA A 37 15.59 17.18 -7.41
C ALA A 37 14.82 18.37 -8.01
N ALA A 38 13.61 18.15 -8.53
CA ALA A 38 12.80 19.21 -9.13
C ALA A 38 11.69 19.76 -8.20
N ASP A 39 11.48 19.14 -7.03
CA ASP A 39 10.44 19.51 -6.06
C ASP A 39 9.03 19.55 -6.67
N ARG A 40 8.73 18.56 -7.52
CA ARG A 40 7.48 18.44 -8.28
C ARG A 40 6.81 17.09 -8.08
N ALA A 41 5.95 17.04 -7.07
CA ALA A 41 5.06 15.91 -6.86
C ALA A 41 4.14 15.66 -8.07
N VAL A 42 3.58 14.45 -8.16
CA VAL A 42 2.60 14.09 -9.20
C VAL A 42 1.23 13.87 -8.55
N ALA A 43 0.24 14.66 -8.98
CA ALA A 43 -1.08 14.68 -8.36
C ALA A 43 -1.72 13.29 -8.14
N PRO A 44 -1.68 12.33 -9.09
CA PRO A 44 -2.27 11.01 -8.86
C PRO A 44 -1.64 10.24 -7.69
N LEU A 45 -0.32 10.32 -7.53
CA LEU A 45 0.37 9.62 -6.44
C LEU A 45 0.10 10.31 -5.10
N GLU A 46 0.05 11.64 -5.07
CA GLU A 46 -0.31 12.39 -3.86
C GLU A 46 -1.74 12.06 -3.39
N MET A 47 -2.70 11.92 -4.31
CA MET A 47 -4.07 11.53 -3.96
C MET A 47 -4.14 10.13 -3.37
N VAL A 48 -3.37 9.18 -3.91
CA VAL A 48 -3.28 7.82 -3.35
C VAL A 48 -2.64 7.85 -1.96
N ASN A 49 -1.55 8.59 -1.81
CA ASN A 49 -0.87 8.75 -0.52
C ASN A 49 -1.79 9.37 0.53
N LEU A 50 -2.55 10.40 0.14
CA LEU A 50 -3.55 11.04 0.99
C LEU A 50 -4.69 10.08 1.36
N ALA A 51 -5.16 9.25 0.44
CA ALA A 51 -6.18 8.25 0.77
C ALA A 51 -5.69 7.28 1.86
N PHE A 52 -4.42 6.85 1.81
CA PHE A 52 -3.84 6.04 2.88
C PHE A 52 -3.64 6.83 4.17
N HIS A 53 -3.31 8.12 4.09
CA HIS A 53 -3.22 9.01 5.24
C HIS A 53 -4.56 9.06 5.99
N GLU A 54 -5.63 9.48 5.32
CA GLU A 54 -6.95 9.58 5.93
C GLU A 54 -7.48 8.24 6.41
N SER A 55 -7.30 7.18 5.62
CA SER A 55 -7.73 5.83 6.02
C SER A 55 -7.03 5.35 7.30
N SER A 56 -5.82 5.83 7.57
CA SER A 56 -5.06 5.46 8.77
C SER A 56 -5.57 6.17 10.02
N HIS A 57 -6.07 7.40 9.90
CA HIS A 57 -6.85 8.04 10.95
C HIS A 57 -8.12 7.22 11.26
N TRP A 58 -8.89 6.88 10.24
CA TRP A 58 -10.11 6.06 10.41
C TRP A 58 -9.82 4.71 11.08
N ALA A 59 -8.74 4.04 10.69
CA ALA A 59 -8.31 2.78 11.28
C ALA A 59 -7.91 2.90 12.76
N THR A 60 -7.57 4.11 13.22
CA THR A 60 -7.06 4.39 14.56
C THR A 60 -7.93 5.36 15.36
N VAL A 61 -9.19 5.59 14.95
CA VAL A 61 -10.11 6.53 15.63
C VAL A 61 -10.36 6.21 17.11
N TRP A 62 -10.16 4.95 17.51
CA TRP A 62 -10.26 4.47 18.89
C TRP A 62 -8.99 4.72 19.72
N ALA A 63 -7.89 5.12 19.09
CA ALA A 63 -6.61 5.33 19.75
C ALA A 63 -6.53 6.72 20.43
N PRO A 64 -5.62 6.92 21.40
CA PRO A 64 -5.36 8.24 21.96
C PRO A 64 -5.03 9.27 20.88
N ARG A 65 -5.43 10.52 21.08
CA ARG A 65 -5.37 11.58 20.05
C ARG A 65 -4.00 11.71 19.37
N GLY A 66 -2.90 11.69 20.12
CA GLY A 66 -1.56 11.74 19.54
C GLY A 66 -1.26 10.56 18.60
N ALA A 67 -1.70 9.35 18.95
CA ALA A 67 -1.52 8.17 18.09
C ALA A 67 -2.43 8.21 16.86
N TYR A 68 -3.69 8.64 17.03
CA TYR A 68 -4.63 8.88 15.92
C TYR A 68 -4.06 9.87 14.91
N VAL A 69 -3.56 11.02 15.36
CA VAL A 69 -2.97 12.06 14.51
C VAL A 69 -1.68 11.58 13.85
N LEU A 70 -0.80 10.87 14.57
CA LEU A 70 0.41 10.30 13.97
C LEU A 70 0.11 9.22 12.93
N ALA A 71 -1.02 8.52 13.06
CA ALA A 71 -1.37 7.40 12.20
C ALA A 71 -1.49 7.79 10.73
N GLY A 72 -1.94 9.01 10.41
CA GLY A 72 -2.06 9.48 9.01
C GLY A 72 -0.72 9.40 8.27
N SER A 73 0.25 10.17 8.76
CA SER A 73 1.61 10.18 8.18
C SER A 73 2.32 8.82 8.31
N ALA A 74 2.12 8.10 9.41
CA ALA A 74 2.72 6.78 9.59
C ALA A 74 2.19 5.75 8.60
N GLY A 75 0.86 5.66 8.42
CA GLY A 75 0.24 4.70 7.51
C GLY A 75 0.55 4.99 6.04
N GLN A 76 0.58 6.27 5.67
CA GLN A 76 1.01 6.71 4.34
C GLN A 76 2.39 6.13 3.93
N VAL A 77 3.32 5.95 4.88
CA VAL A 77 4.67 5.38 4.62
C VAL A 77 4.74 3.88 4.91
N LEU A 78 4.16 3.43 6.02
CA LEU A 78 4.29 2.05 6.49
C LEU A 78 3.48 1.06 5.64
N ILE A 79 2.34 1.44 5.08
CA ILE A 79 1.52 0.58 4.24
C ILE A 79 2.27 0.15 2.96
N PRO A 80 2.79 1.07 2.13
CA PRO A 80 3.55 0.66 0.95
C PRO A 80 4.84 -0.09 1.32
N LEU A 81 5.48 0.25 2.45
CA LEU A 81 6.65 -0.47 2.94
C LEU A 81 6.33 -1.91 3.34
N ALA A 82 5.21 -2.12 4.06
CA ALA A 82 4.74 -3.45 4.45
C ALA A 82 4.34 -4.29 3.24
N ALA A 83 3.64 -3.69 2.27
CA ALA A 83 3.31 -4.34 1.00
C ALA A 83 4.58 -4.75 0.24
N GLY A 84 5.57 -3.86 0.13
CA GLY A 84 6.87 -4.16 -0.47
C GLY A 84 7.61 -5.27 0.27
N ALA A 85 7.64 -5.24 1.60
CA ALA A 85 8.26 -6.27 2.42
C ALA A 85 7.59 -7.63 2.24
N TYR A 86 6.26 -7.67 2.19
CA TYR A 86 5.49 -8.88 1.90
C TYR A 86 5.80 -9.45 0.52
N LEU A 87 5.80 -8.60 -0.52
CA LEU A 87 6.13 -9.02 -1.88
C LEU A 87 7.56 -9.58 -1.96
N TRP A 88 8.51 -8.92 -1.31
CA TRP A 88 9.90 -9.35 -1.28
C TRP A 88 10.09 -10.68 -0.53
N ARG A 89 9.60 -10.76 0.70
CA ARG A 89 9.91 -11.85 1.65
C ARG A 89 9.01 -13.06 1.45
N VAL A 90 7.72 -12.83 1.24
CA VAL A 90 6.70 -13.90 1.22
C VAL A 90 6.38 -14.36 -0.19
N ARG A 91 6.41 -13.45 -1.17
CA ARG A 91 6.10 -13.76 -2.57
C ARG A 91 7.34 -13.96 -3.45
N ALA A 92 8.54 -13.76 -2.90
CA ALA A 92 9.80 -13.73 -3.65
C ALA A 92 9.77 -12.80 -4.89
N ASP A 93 8.88 -11.79 -4.88
CA ASP A 93 8.75 -10.79 -5.93
C ASP A 93 9.65 -9.60 -5.58
N ARG A 94 10.92 -9.69 -6.01
CA ARG A 94 11.93 -8.66 -5.77
C ARG A 94 11.58 -7.34 -6.45
N LEU A 95 10.93 -7.39 -7.62
CA LEU A 95 10.52 -6.18 -8.33
C LEU A 95 9.37 -5.49 -7.58
N GLY A 96 8.36 -6.26 -7.16
CA GLY A 96 7.27 -5.75 -6.33
C GLY A 96 7.77 -5.15 -5.01
N GLY A 97 8.78 -5.78 -4.39
CA GLY A 97 9.41 -5.23 -3.19
C GLY A 97 10.16 -3.92 -3.44
N ALA A 98 10.90 -3.80 -4.54
CA ALA A 98 11.54 -2.53 -4.93
C ALA A 98 10.51 -1.42 -5.21
N VAL A 99 9.39 -1.75 -5.86
CA VAL A 99 8.29 -0.80 -6.10
C VAL A 99 7.67 -0.34 -4.78
N GLY A 100 7.42 -1.23 -3.83
CA GLY A 100 6.90 -0.86 -2.51
C GLY A 100 7.87 0.03 -1.72
N LEU A 101 9.17 -0.26 -1.78
CA LEU A 101 10.21 0.58 -1.17
C LEU A 101 10.26 1.97 -1.81
N ALA A 102 10.21 2.05 -3.14
CA ALA A 102 10.16 3.32 -3.88
C ALA A 102 8.91 4.12 -3.52
N TRP A 103 7.74 3.48 -3.42
CA TRP A 103 6.50 4.14 -3.07
C TRP A 103 6.54 4.68 -1.63
N ALA A 104 7.04 3.92 -0.67
CA ALA A 104 7.29 4.42 0.69
C ALA A 104 8.25 5.63 0.67
N GLY A 105 9.32 5.56 -0.13
CA GLY A 105 10.25 6.66 -0.33
C GLY A 105 9.61 7.91 -0.92
N LEU A 106 8.77 7.78 -1.95
CA LEU A 106 8.03 8.91 -2.52
C LEU A 106 6.98 9.47 -1.55
N SER A 107 6.41 8.62 -0.71
CA SER A 107 5.45 9.02 0.35
C SER A 107 6.12 9.89 1.40
N CYS A 108 7.38 9.62 1.75
CA CYS A 108 8.15 10.44 2.68
C CYS A 108 8.32 11.89 2.22
N ASP A 109 8.34 12.19 0.92
CA ASP A 109 8.41 13.58 0.44
C ASP A 109 7.17 14.38 0.82
N GLY A 110 5.98 13.81 0.61
CA GLY A 110 4.71 14.41 1.03
C GLY A 110 4.64 14.61 2.54
N VAL A 111 5.05 13.60 3.32
CA VAL A 111 5.13 13.70 4.79
C VAL A 111 6.14 14.77 5.22
N ALA A 112 7.31 14.86 4.58
CA ALA A 112 8.30 15.88 4.88
C ALA A 112 7.78 17.30 4.60
N ARG A 113 7.10 17.52 3.47
CA ARG A 113 6.44 18.80 3.18
C ARG A 113 5.38 19.14 4.24
N TYR A 114 4.62 18.15 4.69
CA TYR A 114 3.61 18.33 5.72
C TYR A 114 4.21 18.63 7.11
N ILE A 115 5.29 17.95 7.50
CA ILE A 115 6.05 18.27 8.72
C ILE A 115 6.61 19.69 8.67
N ALA A 116 7.22 20.08 7.54
CA ALA A 116 7.83 21.39 7.37
C ALA A 116 6.81 22.54 7.49
N ASP A 117 5.56 22.28 7.10
CA ASP A 117 4.47 23.24 7.19
C ASP A 117 3.86 23.34 8.60
N ALA A 118 4.20 22.46 9.54
CA ALA A 118 3.62 22.45 10.90
C ALA A 118 3.61 23.81 11.63
N PRO A 119 4.66 24.67 11.54
CA PRO A 119 4.65 25.99 12.17
C PRO A 119 3.79 27.04 11.45
N HIS A 120 3.34 26.74 10.24
CA HIS A 120 2.66 27.69 9.35
C HIS A 120 1.23 27.28 9.02
N GLN A 121 0.94 25.97 8.98
CA GLN A 121 -0.35 25.36 8.71
C GLN A 121 -1.03 25.95 7.47
N ARG A 122 -0.27 26.10 6.38
CA ARG A 122 -0.73 26.69 5.12
C ARG A 122 -1.24 25.65 4.13
N LEU A 123 -0.82 24.39 4.28
CA LEU A 123 -1.29 23.31 3.42
C LEU A 123 -2.78 23.06 3.64
N PRO A 124 -3.58 22.92 2.56
CA PRO A 124 -5.00 22.66 2.69
C PRO A 124 -5.23 21.27 3.30
N LEU A 125 -6.04 21.23 4.34
CA LEU A 125 -6.44 19.98 4.98
C LEU A 125 -7.54 19.29 4.16
N VAL A 126 -7.52 17.95 4.16
CA VAL A 126 -8.57 17.14 3.54
C VAL A 126 -9.32 16.39 4.63
N GLY A 127 -10.26 17.12 5.24
CA GLY A 127 -11.03 16.63 6.39
C GLY A 127 -10.55 17.22 7.71
N GLY A 128 -11.49 17.55 8.61
CA GLY A 128 -11.22 18.11 9.93
C GLY A 128 -10.66 19.55 9.93
N ASP A 129 -10.36 20.05 11.13
CA ASP A 129 -9.83 21.40 11.37
C ASP A 129 -8.41 21.38 12.00
N VAL A 130 -7.77 20.20 12.09
CA VAL A 130 -6.52 20.00 12.83
C VAL A 130 -5.38 19.67 11.87
N HIS A 131 -4.31 20.45 11.91
CA HIS A 131 -3.07 20.13 11.20
C HIS A 131 -2.24 19.15 12.03
N ASP A 132 -2.07 17.91 11.56
CA ASP A 132 -1.51 16.82 12.35
C ASP A 132 -0.16 17.13 12.99
N TRP A 133 0.81 17.53 12.17
CA TRP A 133 2.15 17.86 12.66
C TRP A 133 2.18 19.17 13.45
N GLY A 134 1.19 20.04 13.24
CA GLY A 134 1.01 21.26 14.03
C GLY A 134 0.54 20.91 15.44
N TYR A 135 -0.39 19.96 15.58
CA TYR A 135 -0.82 19.41 16.87
C TYR A 135 0.30 18.60 17.54
N LEU A 136 0.98 17.70 16.81
CA LEU A 136 2.02 16.83 17.36
C LEU A 136 3.23 17.63 17.87
N LEU A 137 3.74 18.57 17.07
CA LEU A 137 4.91 19.37 17.45
C LEU A 137 4.52 20.62 18.28
N GLY A 138 3.23 20.95 18.33
CA GLY A 138 2.70 22.08 19.09
C GLY A 138 2.65 21.83 20.59
N PRO A 139 2.32 22.88 21.37
CA PRO A 139 2.27 22.84 22.83
C PRO A 139 1.23 21.84 23.38
N GLU A 140 0.26 21.43 22.56
CA GLU A 140 -0.77 20.46 22.93
C GLU A 140 -0.23 19.03 23.12
N GLN A 141 0.94 18.71 22.54
CA GLN A 141 1.46 17.33 22.54
C GLN A 141 2.95 17.23 22.88
N TRP A 142 3.86 17.75 22.04
CA TRP A 142 5.30 17.63 22.27
C TRP A 142 6.01 18.95 22.59
N ASP A 143 5.39 20.10 22.32
CA ASP A 143 5.96 21.43 22.56
C ASP A 143 7.36 21.65 21.95
N HIS A 144 7.53 21.19 20.71
CA HIS A 144 8.81 21.16 20.00
C HIS A 144 8.68 21.58 18.53
N LEU A 145 7.92 22.65 18.27
CA LEU A 145 7.63 23.14 16.92
C LEU A 145 8.90 23.51 16.12
N ALA A 146 9.97 23.89 16.81
CA ALA A 146 11.28 24.16 16.20
C ALA A 146 11.91 22.92 15.52
N LEU A 147 11.48 21.71 15.86
CA LEU A 147 11.96 20.47 15.24
C LEU A 147 11.33 20.19 13.86
N ALA A 148 10.34 20.97 13.42
CA ALA A 148 9.68 20.78 12.14
C ALA A 148 10.68 20.71 10.96
N GLY A 149 11.57 21.70 10.83
CA GLY A 149 12.57 21.75 9.75
C GLY A 149 13.55 20.56 9.78
N PRO A 150 14.23 20.29 10.92
CA PRO A 150 15.12 19.14 11.04
C PRO A 150 14.44 17.79 10.78
N LEU A 151 13.22 17.59 11.31
CA LEU A 151 12.47 16.35 11.14
C LEU A 151 12.01 16.16 9.69
N ALA A 152 11.50 17.22 9.05
CA ALA A 152 11.18 17.21 7.63
C ALA A 152 12.40 16.84 6.79
N THR A 153 13.56 17.43 7.09
CA THR A 153 14.82 17.11 6.41
C THR A 153 15.20 15.64 6.58
N ALA A 154 15.12 15.11 7.81
CA ALA A 154 15.45 13.72 8.08
C ALA A 154 14.52 12.75 7.31
N VAL A 155 13.21 12.99 7.32
CA VAL A 155 12.22 12.19 6.59
C VAL A 155 12.46 12.28 5.08
N ARG A 156 12.78 13.47 4.56
CA ARG A 156 13.07 13.68 3.13
C ARG A 156 14.35 12.95 2.71
N VAL A 157 15.41 12.98 3.51
CA VAL A 157 16.66 12.24 3.24
C VAL A 157 16.42 10.73 3.28
N ALA A 158 15.69 10.23 4.28
CA ALA A 158 15.33 8.82 4.37
C ALA A 158 14.52 8.37 3.14
N GLY A 159 13.57 9.19 2.70
CA GLY A 159 12.78 8.94 1.50
C GLY A 159 13.62 8.92 0.22
N ALA A 160 14.51 9.89 0.04
CA ALA A 160 15.44 9.93 -1.08
C ALA A 160 16.35 8.69 -1.12
N ALA A 161 16.87 8.28 0.05
CA ALA A 161 17.68 7.07 0.19
C ALA A 161 16.89 5.79 -0.17
N ALA A 162 15.62 5.69 0.24
CA ALA A 162 14.75 4.58 -0.11
C ALA A 162 14.50 4.49 -1.63
N VAL A 163 14.24 5.63 -2.30
CA VAL A 163 14.10 5.68 -3.76
C VAL A 163 15.41 5.28 -4.45
N ALA A 164 16.55 5.82 -4.02
CA ALA A 164 17.85 5.47 -4.58
C ALA A 164 18.17 3.97 -4.42
N ALA A 165 17.87 3.40 -3.25
CA ALA A 165 17.99 1.96 -3.01
C ALA A 165 17.09 1.15 -3.92
N ALA A 166 15.83 1.57 -4.14
CA ALA A 166 14.92 0.88 -5.06
C ALA A 166 15.43 0.91 -6.52
N VAL A 167 15.94 2.06 -7.00
CA VAL A 167 16.58 2.14 -8.33
C VAL A 167 17.80 1.20 -8.40
N LEU A 168 18.65 1.21 -7.38
CA LEU A 168 19.82 0.33 -7.32
C LEU A 168 19.43 -1.14 -7.36
N ILE A 169 18.38 -1.55 -6.64
CA ILE A 169 17.84 -2.91 -6.70
C ILE A 169 17.37 -3.24 -8.12
N CYS A 170 16.64 -2.32 -8.76
CA CYS A 170 16.14 -2.52 -10.12
C CYS A 170 17.26 -2.66 -11.16
N VAL A 171 18.41 -2.01 -10.95
CA VAL A 171 19.58 -2.10 -11.84
C VAL A 171 20.46 -3.30 -11.51
N ALA A 172 20.76 -3.53 -10.24
CA ALA A 172 21.74 -4.51 -9.79
C ALA A 172 21.24 -5.95 -9.94
N LEU A 173 19.97 -6.24 -9.62
CA LEU A 173 19.46 -7.60 -9.66
C LEU A 173 19.54 -8.24 -11.06
N PRO A 174 19.13 -7.58 -12.15
CA PRO A 174 19.33 -8.08 -13.51
C PRO A 174 20.80 -8.33 -13.85
N VAL A 175 21.68 -7.38 -13.51
CA VAL A 175 23.11 -7.48 -13.79
C VAL A 175 23.75 -8.66 -13.06
N LEU A 176 23.46 -8.83 -11.77
CA LEU A 176 24.00 -9.92 -10.96
C LEU A 176 23.46 -11.29 -11.42
N THR A 177 22.20 -11.35 -11.85
CA THR A 177 21.61 -12.59 -12.38
C THR A 177 22.21 -12.95 -13.74
N ALA A 178 22.39 -11.96 -14.64
CA ALA A 178 23.04 -12.18 -15.94
C ALA A 178 24.51 -12.61 -15.82
N ARG A 179 25.19 -12.20 -14.75
CA ARG A 179 26.56 -12.64 -14.40
C ARG A 179 26.62 -13.99 -13.70
N GLY A 180 25.50 -14.65 -13.45
CA GLY A 180 25.44 -15.93 -12.71
C GLY A 180 25.75 -15.81 -11.22
N LEU A 181 25.80 -14.59 -10.66
CA LEU A 181 26.09 -14.34 -9.25
C LEU A 181 24.87 -14.51 -8.36
N LEU A 182 23.66 -14.44 -8.93
CA LEU A 182 22.39 -14.69 -8.25
C LEU A 182 21.55 -15.67 -9.07
N ALA A 183 20.89 -16.60 -8.38
CA ALA A 183 19.86 -17.41 -9.01
C ALA A 183 18.67 -16.52 -9.43
N PRO A 184 18.08 -16.75 -10.62
CA PRO A 184 16.86 -16.07 -11.02
C PRO A 184 15.74 -16.39 -10.01
N PRO A 185 14.84 -15.43 -9.75
CA PRO A 185 13.75 -15.65 -8.81
C PRO A 185 12.90 -16.83 -9.28
N THR A 186 12.75 -17.83 -8.41
CA THR A 186 11.86 -18.96 -8.67
C THR A 186 10.42 -18.50 -8.46
N PRO A 187 9.51 -18.67 -9.43
CA PRO A 187 8.11 -18.29 -9.25
C PRO A 187 7.51 -19.07 -8.08
N THR A 188 7.05 -18.37 -7.05
CA THR A 188 6.28 -19.03 -5.98
C THR A 188 4.96 -19.51 -6.57
N ARG A 189 4.69 -20.82 -6.47
CA ARG A 189 3.35 -21.36 -6.74
C ARG A 189 2.35 -20.52 -5.93
N PRO A 190 1.18 -20.14 -6.48
CA PRO A 190 0.14 -19.52 -5.67
C PRO A 190 -0.13 -20.46 -4.49
N THR A 191 0.09 -19.95 -3.27
CA THR A 191 -0.31 -20.61 -2.04
C THR A 191 -1.79 -20.92 -2.22
N ARG A 192 -2.17 -22.20 -2.28
CA ARG A 192 -3.59 -22.56 -2.18
C ARG A 192 -4.05 -21.95 -0.85
N LEU A 193 -5.00 -21.03 -0.91
CA LEU A 193 -5.69 -20.59 0.31
C LEU A 193 -6.16 -21.87 1.02
N PRO A 194 -5.95 -22.02 2.34
CA PRO A 194 -6.57 -23.11 3.08
C PRO A 194 -8.06 -23.08 2.76
N ARG A 195 -8.60 -24.25 2.44
CA ARG A 195 -9.96 -24.48 1.92
C ARG A 195 -11.02 -24.26 3.03
N LEU A 196 -10.91 -23.17 3.80
CA LEU A 196 -11.66 -22.95 5.03
C LEU A 196 -12.90 -22.07 4.85
N LEU A 197 -13.20 -21.62 3.62
CA LEU A 197 -14.35 -20.76 3.31
C LEU A 197 -15.22 -21.28 2.16
N VAL A 198 -15.15 -22.58 1.86
CA VAL A 198 -16.21 -23.23 1.08
C VAL A 198 -17.06 -23.96 2.09
N HIS A 199 -18.11 -23.31 2.57
CA HIS A 199 -19.23 -24.04 3.14
C HIS A 199 -19.77 -24.93 2.02
N ASP A 200 -19.68 -26.25 2.20
CA ASP A 200 -20.42 -27.17 1.35
C ASP A 200 -21.91 -26.78 1.46
N PRO A 201 -22.65 -26.59 0.36
CA PRO A 201 -24.08 -26.41 0.44
C PRO A 201 -24.67 -27.65 1.12
N ALA A 202 -25.48 -27.43 2.15
CA ALA A 202 -26.16 -28.51 2.86
C ALA A 202 -26.91 -29.42 1.85
N PRO A 203 -26.89 -30.75 2.05
CA PRO A 203 -27.55 -31.66 1.13
C PRO A 203 -29.04 -31.31 1.02
N ALA A 204 -29.51 -31.12 -0.21
CA ALA A 204 -30.93 -30.94 -0.49
C ALA A 204 -31.67 -32.24 -0.15
N SER A 205 -32.34 -32.30 1.01
CA SER A 205 -33.46 -33.23 1.25
C SER A 205 -34.11 -33.01 2.61
N ALA A 206 -35.16 -32.22 2.63
CA ALA A 206 -36.38 -32.58 3.35
C ALA A 206 -37.56 -32.14 2.47
N PRO A 207 -38.56 -33.01 2.21
CA PRO A 207 -39.75 -32.60 1.48
C PRO A 207 -40.52 -31.55 2.31
N GLU A 208 -41.00 -30.50 1.63
CA GLU A 208 -41.89 -29.51 2.24
C GLU A 208 -43.13 -30.20 2.84
N PRO A 209 -43.57 -29.85 4.06
CA PRO A 209 -44.84 -30.34 4.58
C PRO A 209 -46.00 -29.74 3.77
N GLU A 210 -46.87 -30.60 3.24
CA GLU A 210 -48.12 -30.20 2.57
C GLU A 210 -48.94 -29.28 3.51
N LEU A 211 -49.19 -28.05 3.05
CA LEU A 211 -50.12 -27.15 3.72
C LEU A 211 -51.56 -27.65 3.50
N PRO A 212 -52.41 -27.69 4.55
CA PRO A 212 -53.79 -28.14 4.39
C PRO A 212 -54.58 -27.19 3.49
N ALA A 213 -55.36 -27.77 2.58
CA ALA A 213 -56.22 -27.04 1.65
C ALA A 213 -57.26 -26.19 2.41
N PHE A 214 -57.25 -24.88 2.19
CA PHE A 214 -58.29 -23.98 2.69
C PHE A 214 -59.58 -24.20 1.90
N ALA A 215 -60.62 -24.71 2.57
CA ALA A 215 -61.97 -24.78 2.02
C ALA A 215 -62.58 -23.36 1.94
N HIS A 216 -63.01 -22.94 0.74
CA HIS A 216 -63.78 -21.72 0.55
C HIS A 216 -65.22 -21.91 1.06
N PRO A 217 -65.78 -20.99 1.88
CA PRO A 217 -67.19 -21.04 2.25
C PRO A 217 -68.05 -20.58 1.06
N ALA A 218 -69.07 -21.40 0.76
CA ALA A 218 -70.05 -21.14 -0.29
C ALA A 218 -70.82 -19.83 -0.03
N ALA A 219 -70.98 -19.03 -1.09
CA ALA A 219 -71.85 -17.87 -1.11
C ALA A 219 -73.30 -18.30 -0.81
N ARG A 220 -73.94 -17.61 0.14
CA ARG A 220 -75.39 -17.74 0.40
C ARG A 220 -76.16 -16.72 -0.45
N PRO A 221 -77.40 -17.05 -0.84
CA PRO A 221 -78.16 -16.36 -1.89
C PRO A 221 -78.56 -14.92 -1.56
#